data_AF-D2RVT6-F1
#
_entry.id   AF-D2RVT6-F1
#
_cell.length_a   1.000
_cell.length_b   1.000
_cell.length_c   1.000
_cell.angle_alpha   90.00
_cell.angle_beta   90.00
_cell.angle_gamma   90.00
#
_symmetry.space_group_name_H-M   'P 1'
#
loop_
_entity.id
_entity.type
_entity.pdbx_description
1 polymer ?
#
loop_
_entity_poly.entity_id
_entity_poly.type
_entity_poly.pdbx_seq_one_letter_code
_entity_poly.pdbx_strand_id
1 'polypeptide(L)' 'MNIRQRLIVGALWIGVGAVMAITIEPGIPSTASEFLKLFVVLLALFIAGVYLFDPWNVISRQRFH' A
#
# COMPACT_ATOMS: atom_id res chain seq x y z
N MET A 1 5.18 -1.10 -17.11
CA MET A 1 5.25 0.21 -16.41
C MET A 1 6.71 0.60 -16.17
N ASN A 2 7.09 1.86 -16.34
CA ASN A 2 8.47 2.30 -16.12
C ASN A 2 8.84 2.30 -14.63
N ILE A 3 10.11 2.05 -14.29
CA ILE A 3 10.61 2.03 -12.90
C ILE A 3 10.25 3.30 -12.13
N ARG A 4 10.33 4.47 -12.78
CA ARG A 4 9.96 5.76 -12.17
C ARG A 4 8.48 5.82 -11.79
N GLN A 5 7.60 5.34 -12.66
CA GLN A 5 6.16 5.26 -12.36
C GLN A 5 5.89 4.30 -11.22
N ARG A 6 6.61 3.16 -11.18
CA ARG A 6 6.50 2.16 -10.11
C ARG A 6 6.83 2.75 -8.74
N LEU A 7 7.92 3.51 -8.67
CA LEU A 7 8.33 4.22 -7.46
C LEU A 7 7.32 5.28 -7.03
N ILE A 8 6.76 6.06 -7.97
CA ILE A 8 5.74 7.06 -7.67
C ILE A 8 4.49 6.42 -7.06
N VAL A 9 4.00 5.32 -7.66
CA VAL A 9 2.82 4.61 -7.16
C VAL A 9 3.09 3.97 -5.80
N GLY A 10 4.27 3.39 -5.59
CA GLY A 10 4.69 2.88 -4.29
C GLY A 10 4.70 3.97 -3.22
N ALA A 11 5.35 5.10 -3.49
CA ALA A 11 5.39 6.25 -2.58
C ALA A 11 4.00 6.82 -2.28
N LEU A 12 3.11 6.87 -3.28
CA LEU A 12 1.72 7.29 -3.09
C LEU A 12 1.00 6.40 -2.08
N TRP A 13 1.13 5.08 -2.22
CA TRP A 13 0.49 4.13 -1.30
C TRP A 13 1.08 4.16 0.11
N ILE A 14 2.38 4.44 0.26
CA ILE A 14 2.97 4.75 1.56
C ILE A 14 2.30 5.99 2.16
N GLY A 15 2.13 7.05 1.37
CA GLY A 15 1.44 8.27 1.79
C GLY A 15 0.01 8.01 2.25
N VAL A 16 -0.76 7.23 1.48
CA VAL A 16 -2.13 6.82 1.87
C VAL A 16 -2.13 6.05 3.18
N GLY A 17 -1.21 5.09 3.33
CA GLY A 17 -1.06 4.34 4.59
C GLY A 17 -0.73 5.24 5.78
N ALA A 18 0.17 6.20 5.60
CA ALA A 18 0.54 7.17 6.63
C ALA A 18 -0.63 8.08 7.01
N VAL A 19 -1.36 8.62 6.03
CA VAL A 19 -2.55 9.46 6.28
C VAL A 19 -3.65 8.67 6.97
N MET A 20 -3.88 7.41 6.58
CA MET A 20 -4.88 6.59 7.26
C MET A 20 -4.44 6.22 8.68
N ALA A 21 -3.16 5.94 8.89
CA ALA A 21 -2.63 5.59 10.20
C ALA A 21 -2.81 6.71 11.24
N ILE A 22 -2.65 7.98 10.86
CA ILE A 22 -2.87 9.10 11.79
C ILE A 22 -4.34 9.28 12.20
N THR A 23 -5.29 8.67 11.48
CA THR A 23 -6.73 8.71 11.84
C THR A 23 -7.16 7.58 12.78
N ILE A 24 -6.22 6.73 13.17
CA ILE A 24 -6.45 5.60 14.09
C ILE A 24 -5.98 6.03 15.46
N GLU A 25 -6.89 6.00 16.43
CA GLU A 25 -6.54 6.21 17.82
C GLU A 25 -5.64 5.07 18.31
N PRO A 26 -4.52 5.38 18.99
CA PRO A 26 -3.64 4.35 19.54
C PRO A 26 -4.36 3.51 20.60
N GLY A 27 -4.59 2.23 20.32
CA GLY A 27 -5.31 1.34 21.22
C GLY A 27 -5.58 -0.02 20.59
N ILE A 28 -6.17 -0.95 21.37
CA ILE A 28 -6.64 -2.22 20.83
C ILE A 28 -7.99 -1.95 20.15
N PRO A 29 -8.11 -2.21 18.84
CA PRO A 29 -9.37 -2.00 18.15
C PRO A 29 -10.46 -2.86 18.78
N SER A 30 -11.59 -2.23 19.12
CA SER A 30 -12.75 -2.86 19.75
C SER A 30 -13.98 -2.82 18.86
N THR A 31 -13.96 -2.00 17.81
CA THR A 31 -15.06 -1.83 16.87
C THR A 31 -14.71 -2.29 15.45
N ALA A 32 -15.71 -2.75 14.69
CA ALA A 32 -15.50 -3.20 13.30
C ALA A 32 -14.92 -2.09 12.40
N SER A 33 -15.23 -0.83 12.67
CA SER A 33 -14.69 0.32 11.92
C SER A 33 -13.19 0.53 12.17
N GLU A 34 -12.70 0.32 13.39
CA GLU A 34 -11.27 0.39 13.71
C GLU A 34 -10.48 -0.74 13.04
N PHE A 35 -11.02 -1.96 13.04
CA PHE A 35 -10.43 -3.07 12.29
C PHE A 35 -10.35 -2.78 10.80
N LEU A 36 -11.39 -2.18 10.21
CA LEU A 36 -11.40 -1.81 8.80
C LEU A 36 -10.33 -0.75 8.47
N LYS A 37 -10.16 0.26 9.33
CA LYS A 37 -9.11 1.27 9.14
C LYS A 37 -7.71 0.64 9.16
N LEU A 38 -7.44 -0.26 10.11
CA LEU A 38 -6.17 -0.98 10.18
C LEU A 38 -5.94 -1.85 8.94
N PHE A 39 -6.98 -2.55 8.47
CA PHE A 39 -6.92 -3.32 7.24
C PHE A 39 -6.55 -2.44 6.04
N VAL A 40 -7.15 -1.26 5.90
CA VAL A 40 -6.81 -0.32 4.82
C VAL A 40 -5.36 0.14 4.90
N VAL A 41 -4.84 0.42 6.11
CA VAL A 41 -3.42 0.78 6.30
C VAL A 41 -2.51 -0.37 5.87
N LEU A 42 -2.79 -1.60 6.31
CA LEU A 42 -2.00 -2.78 5.95
C LEU A 42 -2.06 -3.05 4.45
N LEU A 43 -3.24 -2.92 3.84
CA LEU A 43 -3.43 -3.09 2.41
C LEU A 43 -2.64 -2.04 1.62
N ALA A 44 -2.67 -0.77 2.06
CA ALA A 44 -1.92 0.30 1.44
C ALA A 44 -0.41 0.03 1.48
N LEU A 45 0.12 -0.37 2.64
CA LEU A 45 1.54 -0.73 2.79
C LEU A 45 1.90 -1.98 1.98
N PHE A 46 1.01 -2.96 1.91
CA PHE A 46 1.19 -4.16 1.09
C PHE A 46 1.31 -3.78 -0.39
N ILE A 47 0.38 -2.97 -0.92
CA ILE A 47 0.42 -2.52 -2.30
C ILE A 47 1.68 -1.70 -2.57
N ALA A 48 2.05 -0.79 -1.65
CA ALA A 48 3.31 -0.06 -1.75
C ALA A 48 4.51 -1.00 -1.88
N GLY A 49 4.58 -2.04 -1.04
CA GLY A 49 5.61 -3.07 -1.10
C GLY A 49 5.60 -3.83 -2.42
N VAL A 50 4.44 -4.21 -2.94
CA VAL A 50 4.32 -4.86 -4.25
C VAL A 50 4.86 -3.97 -5.36
N TYR A 51 4.57 -2.66 -5.36
CA TYR A 51 5.12 -1.73 -6.33
C TYR A 51 6.61 -1.47 -6.13
N LEU A 52 7.11 -1.36 -4.90
CA LEU A 52 8.53 -1.10 -4.65
C LEU A 52 9.40 -2.31 -5.01
N PHE A 53 9.06 -3.48 -4.50
CA PHE A 53 9.88 -4.67 -4.56
C PHE A 53 9.59 -5.57 -5.77
N ASP A 54 8.42 -5.44 -6.42
CA ASP A 54 7.96 -6.30 -7.53
C ASP A 54 8.26 -7.80 -7.30
N PRO A 55 7.88 -8.36 -6.14
CA PRO A 55 8.39 -9.66 -5.67
C PRO A 55 7.98 -10.84 -6.57
N TRP A 56 6.89 -10.72 -7.31
CA TRP A 56 6.39 -11.77 -8.22
C TRP A 56 6.60 -11.45 -9.71
N ASN A 57 7.36 -10.39 -10.04
CA ASN A 57 7.57 -9.96 -11.43
C ASN A 57 6.23 -9.71 -12.18
N VAL A 58 5.17 -9.36 -11.44
CA VAL A 58 3.79 -9.21 -11.94
C VAL A 58 3.68 -7.94 -12.78
N ILE A 59 4.44 -6.91 -12.42
CA ILE A 59 4.38 -5.58 -13.06
C ILE A 59 5.33 -5.51 -14.27
N SER A 60 6.42 -6.28 -14.24
CA SER A 60 7.41 -6.36 -15.32
C SER A 60 7.03 -7.32 -16.45
N ARG A 61 6.06 -8.23 -16.24
CA ARG A 61 5.55 -9.16 -17.27
C ARG A 61 4.73 -8.51 -18.38
N GLN A 62 4.34 -7.24 -18.25
CA GLN A 62 3.83 -6.44 -19.38
C GLN A 62 4.98 -5.98 -20.28
N ARG A 63 5.68 -6.93 -20.92
CA ARG A 63 6.31 -6.70 -22.21
C ARG A 63 5.29 -7.10 -23.26
N PHE A 64 4.44 -6.16 -23.65
CA PHE A 64 3.70 -6.28 -24.90
C PHE A 64 4.75 -6.37 -26.02
N HIS A 65 4.86 -7.55 -26.62
CA HIS A 65 5.38 -7.71 -27.98
C HIS A 65 4.24 -7.43 -28.95
#